data_AF-A0A2N1S3N4-F1
#
_entry.id   AF-A0A2N1S3N4-F1
#
_cell.length_a   1.000
_cell.length_b   1.000
_cell.length_c   1.000
_cell.angle_alpha   90.00
_cell.angle_beta   90.00
_cell.angle_gamma   90.00
#
_symmetry.space_group_name_H-M   'P 1'
#
loop_
_entity.id
_entity.type
_entity.pdbx_description
1 polymer ?
#
loop_
_entity_poly.entity_id
_entity_poly.type
_entity_poly.pdbx_seq_one_letter_code
_entity_poly.pdbx_strand_id
1 'polypeptide(L)'
;MDVFFFNERIHLLSQARELLLTLHAGIAQAESENKSENIKWGLRRSTMDPDSPAFSRRCYGYDRDEEEGLILNIAEARIVLKIF
;
A
#
# COMPACT_ATOMS: atom_id res chain seq x y z
N MET A 1 14.62 -19.94 -24.65
CA MET A 1 16.02 -19.48 -24.73
C MET A 1 16.81 -20.29 -23.73
N ASP A 2 17.67 -21.18 -24.20
CA ASP A 2 18.50 -22.01 -23.33
C ASP A 2 19.84 -21.30 -23.06
N VAL A 3 20.14 -21.11 -21.78
CA VAL A 3 21.42 -20.56 -21.33
C VAL A 3 22.28 -21.74 -20.90
N PHE A 4 23.34 -22.01 -21.66
CA PHE A 4 24.23 -23.15 -21.44
C PHE A 4 25.59 -22.66 -20.93
N PHE A 5 25.92 -22.94 -19.67
CA PHE A 5 27.25 -22.72 -19.11
C PHE A 5 28.03 -24.04 -19.13
N PHE A 6 28.99 -24.12 -20.03
CA PHE A 6 29.69 -25.35 -20.41
C PHE A 6 30.59 -25.96 -19.32
N ASN A 7 30.97 -25.18 -18.29
CA ASN A 7 32.00 -25.60 -17.34
C ASN A 7 31.52 -26.50 -16.19
N GLU A 8 30.22 -26.58 -15.88
CA GLU A 8 29.78 -27.24 -14.64
C GLU A 8 29.10 -28.60 -14.80
N ARG A 9 28.84 -29.11 -16.02
CA ARG A 9 28.22 -30.44 -16.27
C ARG A 9 27.07 -30.83 -15.31
N ILE A 10 26.05 -30.00 -15.12
CA ILE A 10 24.88 -30.42 -14.32
C ILE A 10 23.60 -30.33 -15.17
N HIS A 11 23.13 -31.50 -15.59
CA HIS A 11 21.80 -31.71 -16.17
C HIS A 11 20.68 -31.86 -15.11
N LEU A 12 20.99 -31.73 -13.81
CA LEU A 12 20.05 -31.72 -12.67
C LEU A 12 19.62 -30.30 -12.23
N LEU A 13 20.09 -29.28 -12.93
CA LEU A 13 20.01 -27.91 -12.48
C LEU A 13 18.64 -27.23 -12.75
N SER A 14 17.80 -27.68 -13.70
CA SER A 14 16.52 -26.99 -13.96
C SER A 14 15.47 -27.26 -12.87
N GLN A 15 15.13 -28.52 -12.62
CA GLN A 15 14.02 -28.89 -11.73
C GLN A 15 14.27 -28.48 -10.27
N ALA A 16 15.51 -28.65 -9.77
CA ALA A 16 15.87 -28.20 -8.42
C ALA A 16 15.88 -26.67 -8.29
N ARG A 17 16.31 -25.93 -9.34
CA ARG A 17 16.24 -24.46 -9.34
C ARG A 17 14.81 -23.94 -9.46
N GLU A 18 13.97 -24.58 -10.26
CA GLU A 18 12.55 -24.25 -10.37
C GLU A 18 11.83 -24.48 -9.04
N LEU A 19 12.11 -25.60 -8.36
CA LEU A 19 11.58 -25.87 -7.02
C LEU A 19 12.04 -24.84 -6.00
N LEU A 20 13.35 -24.51 -5.98
CA LEU A 20 13.89 -23.48 -5.09
C LEU A 20 13.31 -22.09 -5.39
N LEU A 21 13.16 -21.72 -6.66
CA LEU A 21 12.54 -20.46 -7.07
C LEU A 21 11.07 -20.41 -6.65
N THR A 22 10.34 -21.51 -6.82
CA THR A 22 8.94 -21.63 -6.39
C THR A 22 8.81 -21.51 -4.87
N LEU A 23 9.70 -22.15 -4.11
CA LEU A 23 9.76 -22.04 -2.66
C LEU A 23 10.06 -20.60 -2.23
N HIS A 24 11.07 -19.96 -2.83
CA HIS A 24 11.41 -18.58 -2.55
C HIS A 24 10.27 -17.62 -2.91
N ALA A 25 9.59 -17.83 -4.04
CA ALA A 25 8.42 -17.07 -4.42
C ALA A 25 7.28 -17.26 -3.41
N GLY A 26 7.05 -18.47 -2.91
CA GLY A 26 6.08 -18.75 -1.86
C GLY A 26 6.39 -18.03 -0.55
N ILE A 27 7.66 -18.03 -0.11
CA ILE A 27 8.10 -17.29 1.09
C ILE A 27 7.92 -15.78 0.88
N ALA A 28 8.39 -15.26 -0.25
CA ALA A 28 8.26 -13.84 -0.58
C ALA A 28 6.79 -13.39 -0.66
N GLN A 29 5.91 -14.25 -1.18
CA GLN A 29 4.47 -14.03 -1.24
C GLN A 29 3.86 -13.98 0.16
N ALA A 30 4.16 -14.96 1.02
CA ALA A 30 3.69 -14.98 2.41
C ALA A 30 4.17 -13.75 3.20
N GLU A 31 5.42 -13.32 3.00
CA GLU A 31 5.93 -12.09 3.60
C GLU A 31 5.22 -10.85 3.07
N SER A 32 4.92 -10.78 1.77
CA SER A 32 4.19 -9.68 1.15
C SER A 32 2.77 -9.58 1.71
N GLU A 33 2.08 -10.71 1.86
CA GLU A 33 0.75 -10.79 2.45
C GLU A 33 0.76 -10.34 3.91
N ASN A 34 1.69 -10.85 4.73
CA ASN A 34 1.87 -10.44 6.12
C ASN A 34 2.14 -8.92 6.24
N LYS A 35 2.99 -8.36 5.38
CA LYS A 35 3.26 -6.90 5.34
C LYS A 35 2.01 -6.12 4.99
N SER A 36 1.27 -6.55 3.96
CA SER A 36 0.02 -5.91 3.55
C SER A 36 -1.02 -5.95 4.67
N GLU A 37 -1.17 -7.08 5.35
CA GLU A 37 -2.08 -7.20 6.49
C GLU A 37 -1.71 -6.21 7.57
N ASN A 38 -0.44 -6.18 8.01
CA ASN A 38 0.03 -5.26 9.02
C ASN A 38 -0.23 -3.79 8.67
N ILE A 39 -0.02 -3.39 7.42
CA ILE A 39 -0.35 -2.03 6.95
C ILE A 39 -1.86 -1.75 7.05
N LYS A 40 -2.71 -2.69 6.61
CA LYS A 40 -4.17 -2.55 6.70
C LYS A 40 -4.63 -2.47 8.16
N TRP A 41 -4.05 -3.26 9.04
CA TRP A 41 -4.30 -3.21 10.49
C TRP A 41 -3.89 -1.86 11.08
N GLY A 42 -2.71 -1.34 10.73
CA GLY A 42 -2.24 -0.02 11.15
C GLY A 42 -3.17 1.10 10.69
N LEU A 43 -3.62 1.07 9.43
CA LEU A 43 -4.57 2.05 8.90
C LEU A 43 -5.92 1.97 9.62
N ARG A 44 -6.48 0.77 9.82
CA ARG A 44 -7.72 0.58 10.57
C ARG A 44 -7.62 1.11 11.99
N ARG A 45 -6.50 0.84 12.67
CA ARG A 45 -6.25 1.34 14.01
C ARG A 45 -6.13 2.85 14.03
N SER A 46 -5.44 3.44 13.06
CA SER A 46 -5.36 4.90 12.93
C SER A 46 -6.74 5.52 12.73
N THR A 47 -7.62 4.93 11.92
CA THR A 47 -8.98 5.46 11.70
C THR A 47 -9.92 5.31 12.90
N MET A 48 -9.55 4.54 13.93
CA MET A 48 -10.32 4.48 15.19
C MET A 48 -10.01 5.67 16.10
N ASP A 49 -8.91 6.37 15.86
CA ASP A 49 -8.55 7.60 16.56
C ASP A 49 -9.32 8.79 15.94
N PRO A 50 -10.10 9.56 16.73
CA PRO A 50 -10.78 10.76 16.24
C PRO A 50 -9.85 11.79 15.62
N ASP A 51 -8.59 11.86 16.09
CA ASP A 51 -7.58 12.81 15.60
C ASP A 51 -6.77 12.24 14.43
N SER A 52 -7.25 11.16 13.80
CA SER A 52 -6.58 10.56 12.65
C SER A 52 -6.45 11.54 11.49
N PRO A 53 -5.27 11.61 10.83
CA PRO A 53 -5.11 12.40 9.62
C PRO A 53 -5.97 11.91 8.45
N ALA A 54 -6.59 10.73 8.57
CA ALA A 54 -7.62 10.27 7.63
C ALA A 54 -8.85 11.20 7.60
N PHE A 55 -9.20 11.82 8.73
CA PHE A 55 -10.35 12.71 8.86
C PHE A 55 -10.02 14.18 8.55
N SER A 56 -8.75 14.59 8.65
CA SER A 56 -8.30 15.95 8.29
C SER A 56 -7.86 16.11 6.83
N ARG A 57 -8.25 15.17 5.95
CA ARG A 57 -7.95 15.26 4.51
C ARG A 57 -8.65 16.46 3.91
N ARG A 58 -7.89 17.31 3.19
CA ARG A 58 -8.42 18.49 2.49
C ARG A 58 -9.54 18.07 1.53
N CYS A 59 -10.72 18.65 1.70
CA CYS A 59 -11.89 18.45 0.86
C CYS A 59 -12.40 19.80 0.33
N TYR A 60 -13.01 19.81 -0.85
CA TYR A 60 -13.54 21.04 -1.44
C TYR A 60 -14.61 21.66 -0.53
N GLY A 61 -14.53 22.97 -0.28
CA GLY A 61 -15.33 23.62 0.78
C GLY A 61 -14.58 23.77 2.11
N TYR A 62 -13.40 23.17 2.25
CA TYR A 62 -12.55 23.26 3.43
C TYR A 62 -11.07 23.50 3.06
N ASP A 63 -10.41 24.35 3.84
CA ASP A 63 -8.96 24.58 3.78
C ASP A 63 -8.25 23.96 4.99
N ARG A 64 -6.93 23.80 4.88
CA ARG A 64 -6.10 23.34 6.00
C ARG A 64 -5.49 24.53 6.73
N ASP A 65 -5.57 24.50 8.05
CA ASP A 65 -4.89 25.46 8.91
C ASP A 65 -3.41 25.09 9.11
N GLU A 66 -2.65 25.98 9.76
CA GLU A 66 -1.28 25.77 10.22
C GLU A 66 -1.16 24.56 11.17
N GLU A 67 -2.24 24.23 11.89
CA GLU A 67 -2.34 23.07 12.79
C GLU A 67 -2.91 21.81 12.11
N GLU A 68 -2.93 21.76 10.77
CA GLU A 68 -3.49 20.66 9.95
C GLU A 68 -4.99 20.36 10.16
N GLY A 69 -5.71 21.21 10.91
CA GLY A 69 -7.16 21.16 11.04
C GLY A 69 -7.91 21.61 9.78
N LEU A 70 -9.17 21.18 9.62
CA LEU A 70 -10.04 21.61 8.51
C LEU A 70 -10.85 22.85 8.90
N ILE A 71 -10.67 23.95 8.18
CA ILE A 71 -11.41 25.20 8.33
C ILE A 71 -12.36 25.38 7.15
N LEU A 72 -13.56 25.90 7.40
CA LEU A 72 -14.57 26.13 6.35
C LEU A 72 -14.13 27.22 5.36
N ASN A 73 -14.03 26.89 4.07
CA ASN A 73 -13.90 27.87 3.00
C ASN A 73 -15.30 28.31 2.54
N ILE A 74 -15.73 29.49 3.00
CA ILE A 74 -17.09 29.99 2.77
C ILE A 74 -17.42 30.11 1.27
N ALA A 75 -16.46 30.46 0.41
CA ALA A 75 -16.71 30.64 -1.02
C ALA A 75 -17.02 29.29 -1.70
N GLU A 76 -16.24 28.27 -1.39
CA GLU A 76 -16.40 26.92 -1.93
C GLU A 76 -17.59 26.19 -1.27
N ALA A 77 -17.78 26.34 0.04
CA ALA A 77 -18.88 25.72 0.77
C ALA A 77 -20.27 26.17 0.26
N ARG A 78 -20.38 27.42 -0.21
CA ARG A 78 -21.61 27.92 -0.87
C ARG A 78 -21.95 27.17 -2.15
N ILE A 79 -20.96 26.60 -2.84
CA ILE A 79 -21.18 25.80 -4.04
C ILE A 79 -21.71 24.42 -3.63
N VAL A 80 -21.12 23.81 -2.61
CA VAL A 80 -21.59 22.51 -2.06
C VAL A 80 -23.05 22.61 -1.59
N LEU A 81 -23.41 23.66 -0.83
CA LEU A 81 -24.78 23.92 -0.35
C LEU A 81 -25.80 24.19 -1.46
N LYS A 82 -25.35 24.51 -2.68
CA LYS A 82 -26.26 24.68 -3.83
C LYS A 82 -26.52 23.38 -4.58
N ILE A 83 -25.63 22.40 -4.42
CA ILE A 83 -25.67 21.12 -5.15
C ILE A 83 -26.44 20.05 -4.36
N PHE A 84 -26.38 20.07 -3.03
CA PHE A 84 -27.04 19.14 -2.11
C PHE A 84 -28.11 19.84 -1.30
#